data_AF-A0A5P8AVK5-F1
#
_entry.id   AF-A0A5P8AVK5-F1
#
_cell.length_a   1.000
_cell.length_b   1.000
_cell.length_c   1.000
_cell.angle_alpha   90.00
_cell.angle_beta   90.00
_cell.angle_gamma   90.00
#
_symmetry.space_group_name_H-M   'P 1'
#
loop_
_entity.id
_entity.type
_entity.pdbx_description
1 polymer ?
#
loop_
_entity_poly.entity_id
_entity_poly.type
_entity_poly.pdbx_seq_one_letter_code
_entity_poly.pdbx_strand_id
1 'polypeptide(L)' 'QASKADGTVIDLKTVSKNIKDAVEFAASVKEVHTLVKSIDELAKAIGKKIKEDGTLDTLNNKNGSLLAGAFQVILTVE' A
#
# COMPACT_ATOMS: atom_id res chain seq x y z
N GLN A 1 15.61 15.80 -31.37
CA GLN A 1 14.71 16.86 -30.87
C GLN A 1 13.28 16.40 -31.16
N ALA A 2 12.42 16.30 -30.16
CA ALA A 2 11.00 16.02 -30.39
C ALA A 2 10.23 17.34 -30.42
N SER A 3 9.28 17.46 -31.33
CA SER A 3 8.50 18.67 -31.52
C SER A 3 7.05 18.28 -31.84
N LYS A 4 6.12 19.11 -31.41
CA LYS A 4 4.71 18.98 -31.80
C LYS A 4 4.52 19.37 -33.26
N ALA A 5 3.35 19.04 -33.83
CA ALA A 5 2.98 19.41 -35.19
C ALA A 5 2.93 20.94 -35.41
N ASP A 6 2.74 21.72 -34.34
CA ASP A 6 2.75 23.19 -34.35
C ASP A 6 4.17 23.80 -34.27
N GLY A 7 5.23 22.97 -34.25
CA GLY A 7 6.62 23.40 -34.18
C GLY A 7 7.15 23.62 -32.75
N THR A 8 6.31 23.52 -31.72
CA THR A 8 6.74 23.63 -30.32
C THR A 8 7.73 22.51 -29.98
N VAL A 9 8.92 22.88 -29.51
CA VAL A 9 9.96 21.93 -29.10
C VAL A 9 9.64 21.35 -27.73
N ILE A 10 9.72 20.03 -27.61
CA ILE A 10 9.57 19.31 -26.34
C ILE A 10 10.94 19.22 -25.68
N ASP A 11 11.02 19.62 -24.42
CA ASP A 11 12.19 19.35 -23.57
C ASP A 11 12.12 17.92 -23.03
N LEU A 12 12.73 16.98 -23.76
CA LEU A 12 12.76 15.56 -23.37
C LEU A 12 13.45 15.34 -22.03
N LYS A 13 14.41 16.18 -21.63
CA LYS A 13 15.13 16.02 -20.36
C LYS A 13 14.19 16.31 -19.20
N THR A 14 13.43 17.40 -19.31
CA THR A 14 12.40 17.75 -18.31
C THR A 14 11.28 16.72 -18.27
N VAL A 15 10.79 16.25 -19.42
CA VAL A 15 9.77 15.19 -19.47
C VAL A 15 10.26 13.89 -18.82
N SER A 16 11.48 13.44 -19.14
CA SER A 16 12.06 12.24 -18.53
C SER A 16 12.22 12.37 -17.02
N LYS A 17 12.60 13.56 -16.53
CA LYS A 17 12.67 13.84 -15.09
C LYS A 17 11.29 13.76 -14.44
N ASN A 18 10.28 14.42 -15.02
CA ASN A 18 8.93 14.43 -14.47
C ASN A 18 8.31 13.02 -14.42
N ILE A 19 8.56 12.19 -15.44
CA ILE A 19 8.13 10.79 -15.43
C ILE A 19 8.79 10.02 -14.29
N LYS A 20 10.11 10.18 -14.11
CA LYS A 20 10.84 9.52 -13.02
C LYS A 20 10.29 9.95 -11.65
N ASP A 21 10.16 11.24 -11.42
CA ASP A 21 9.67 11.80 -10.16
C ASP A 21 8.23 11.32 -9.87
N ALA A 22 7.36 11.26 -10.90
CA ALA A 22 6.00 10.74 -10.76
C ALA A 22 5.95 9.24 -10.46
N VAL A 23 6.82 8.44 -11.07
CA VAL A 23 6.91 6.98 -10.82
C VAL A 23 7.41 6.72 -9.40
N GLU A 24 8.42 7.45 -8.93
CA GLU A 24 8.93 7.35 -7.57
C GLU A 24 7.84 7.71 -6.55
N PHE A 25 7.11 8.81 -6.77
CA PHE A 25 5.97 9.18 -5.93
C PHE A 25 4.87 8.11 -5.92
N ALA A 26 4.49 7.58 -7.09
CA ALA A 26 3.47 6.55 -7.20
C ALA A 26 3.88 5.24 -6.51
N ALA A 27 5.17 4.90 -6.50
CA ALA A 27 5.68 3.74 -5.79
C ALA A 27 5.48 3.87 -4.27
N SER A 28 5.85 5.01 -3.69
CA SER A 28 5.64 5.28 -2.27
C SER A 28 4.16 5.26 -1.88
N VAL A 29 3.29 5.87 -2.70
CA VAL A 29 1.83 5.83 -2.46
C VAL A 29 1.27 4.41 -2.55
N LYS A 30 1.80 3.58 -3.46
CA LYS A 30 1.37 2.18 -3.59
C LYS A 30 1.73 1.35 -2.37
N GLU A 31 2.88 1.60 -1.75
CA GLU A 31 3.28 0.94 -0.50
C GLU A 31 2.31 1.27 0.63
N VAL A 32 2.03 2.56 0.85
CA VAL A 32 1.03 3.04 1.83
C VAL A 32 -0.34 2.40 1.57
N HIS A 33 -0.82 2.43 0.33
CA HIS A 33 -2.10 1.83 -0.03
C HIS A 33 -2.13 0.31 0.25
N THR A 34 -1.01 -0.39 0.06
CA THR A 34 -0.89 -1.82 0.35
C THR A 34 -0.94 -2.09 1.85
N LEU A 35 -0.26 -1.27 2.66
CA LEU A 35 -0.33 -1.35 4.13
C LEU A 35 -1.74 -1.11 4.64
N VAL A 36 -2.43 -0.07 4.14
CA VAL A 36 -3.83 0.20 4.51
C VAL A 36 -4.73 -0.98 4.11
N LYS A 37 -4.57 -1.55 2.91
CA LYS A 37 -5.32 -2.75 2.51
C LYS A 37 -5.01 -3.99 3.33
N SER A 38 -3.81 -4.11 3.91
CA SER A 38 -3.49 -5.24 4.78
C SER A 38 -4.39 -5.30 6.04
N ILE A 39 -4.95 -4.16 6.46
CA ILE A 39 -5.92 -4.10 7.56
C ILE A 39 -7.21 -4.86 7.22
N ASP A 40 -7.64 -4.86 5.95
CA ASP A 40 -8.81 -5.65 5.52
C ASP A 40 -8.55 -7.15 5.71
N GLU A 41 -7.31 -7.60 5.47
CA GLU A 41 -6.91 -8.99 5.71
C GLU A 41 -6.80 -9.30 7.20
N LEU A 42 -6.26 -8.38 8.01
CA LEU A 42 -6.26 -8.51 9.47
C LEU A 42 -7.69 -8.57 10.03
N ALA A 43 -8.63 -7.80 9.47
CA ALA A 43 -10.03 -7.81 9.88
C ALA A 43 -10.70 -9.18 9.68
N LYS A 44 -10.30 -9.96 8.67
CA LYS A 44 -10.80 -11.34 8.47
C LYS A 44 -10.35 -12.30 9.59
N ALA A 45 -9.29 -11.96 10.33
CA ALA A 45 -8.80 -12.73 11.47
C ALA A 45 -9.50 -12.40 12.80
N ILE A 46 -10.43 -11.43 12.82
CA ILE A 46 -11.21 -11.10 14.02
C ILE A 46 -12.02 -12.32 14.46
N GLY A 47 -11.87 -12.68 15.73
CA GLY A 47 -12.54 -13.83 16.33
C GLY A 47 -11.99 -15.17 15.84
N LYS A 48 -10.74 -15.20 15.35
CA LYS A 48 -10.09 -16.41 14.83
C LYS A 48 -8.83 -16.79 15.60
N LYS A 49 -8.52 -18.08 15.59
CA LYS A 49 -7.21 -18.65 15.96
C LYS A 49 -6.66 -19.46 14.79
N ILE A 50 -5.35 -19.63 14.76
CA ILE A 50 -4.68 -20.53 13.81
C ILE A 50 -4.74 -21.95 14.38
N LYS A 51 -5.19 -22.92 13.58
CA LYS A 51 -5.10 -24.36 13.88
C LYS A 51 -3.72 -24.90 13.53
N GLU A 52 -3.42 -26.12 13.97
CA GLU A 52 -2.17 -26.81 13.62
C GLU A 52 -1.98 -26.99 12.10
N ASP A 53 -3.07 -27.09 11.35
CA ASP A 53 -3.07 -27.18 9.88
C ASP A 53 -2.88 -25.81 9.17
N GLY A 54 -2.70 -24.72 9.93
CA GLY A 54 -2.51 -23.38 9.41
C GLY A 54 -3.81 -22.66 8.98
N THR A 55 -4.98 -23.32 9.06
CA THR A 55 -6.26 -22.69 8.74
C THR A 55 -6.89 -22.03 9.98
N LEU A 56 -7.92 -21.20 9.76
CA LEU A 56 -8.56 -20.43 10.82
C LEU A 56 -9.73 -21.20 11.45
N ASP A 57 -9.79 -21.18 12.77
CA ASP A 57 -10.92 -21.66 13.58
C ASP A 57 -11.43 -20.54 14.48
N THR A 58 -12.63 -20.68 15.05
CA THR A 58 -13.29 -19.64 15.83
C THR A 58 -12.66 -19.51 17.23
N LEU A 59 -12.31 -18.29 17.61
CA LEU A 59 -11.90 -17.89 18.96
C LEU A 59 -12.41 -16.47 19.25
N ASN A 60 -13.59 -16.38 19.82
CA ASN A 60 -14.25 -15.09 20.06
C ASN A 60 -13.60 -14.31 21.20
N ASN A 61 -13.73 -12.99 21.14
CA ASN A 61 -13.38 -12.05 22.22
C ASN A 61 -11.89 -12.05 22.63
N LYS A 62 -10.97 -12.44 21.72
CA LYS A 62 -9.51 -12.46 21.94
C LYS A 62 -8.72 -11.67 20.89
N ASN A 63 -9.24 -10.51 20.49
CA ASN A 63 -8.68 -9.69 19.40
C ASN A 63 -7.71 -8.58 19.84
N GLY A 64 -7.33 -8.51 21.13
CA GLY A 64 -6.53 -7.39 21.65
C GLY A 64 -5.18 -7.21 20.95
N SER A 65 -4.43 -8.30 20.75
CA SER A 65 -3.15 -8.28 20.03
C SER A 65 -3.32 -7.95 18.54
N LEU A 66 -4.40 -8.45 17.92
CA LEU A 66 -4.73 -8.13 16.53
C LEU A 66 -5.01 -6.63 16.35
N LEU A 67 -5.78 -6.02 17.25
CA LEU A 67 -6.07 -4.59 17.22
C LEU A 67 -4.80 -3.75 17.43
N ALA A 68 -3.92 -4.15 18.37
CA ALA A 68 -2.64 -3.49 18.57
C ALA A 68 -1.75 -3.57 17.32
N GLY A 69 -1.73 -4.71 16.63
CA GLY A 69 -1.01 -4.88 15.37
C GLY A 69 -1.57 -4.00 14.25
N ALA A 70 -2.89 -3.98 14.06
CA ALA A 70 -3.54 -3.12 13.08
C ALA A 70 -3.29 -1.63 13.35
N PHE A 71 -3.33 -1.22 14.63
CA PHE A 71 -2.98 0.13 15.04
C PHE A 71 -1.52 0.49 14.71
N GLN A 72 -0.58 -0.43 14.98
CA GLN A 72 0.83 -0.22 14.66
C GLN A 72 1.06 -0.08 13.15
N VAL A 73 0.34 -0.84 12.32
CA VAL A 73 0.41 -0.70 10.84
C VAL A 73 -0.05 0.69 10.41
N ILE A 74 -1.14 1.22 10.98
CA ILE A 74 -1.62 2.57 10.67
C ILE A 74 -0.63 3.64 11.15
N LEU A 75 0.00 3.49 12.32
CA LEU A 75 1.06 4.39 12.76
C LEU A 75 2.30 4.37 11.86
N THR A 76 2.57 3.25 11.18
CA THR A 76 3.67 3.17 10.20
C THR A 76 3.30 3.86 8.87
N VAL A 77 2.01 4.05 8.60
CA VAL A 77 1.51 4.78 7.43
C VAL A 77 1.53 6.29 7.64
N GLU A 78 1.38 6.76 8.88
CA GLU A 78 1.44 8.18 9.28
C GLU A 78 2.86 8.77 9.13
#